data_AF-A0A2H0UMA9-F1
#
_entry.id   AF-A0A2H0UMA9-F1
#
_cell.length_a   1.000
_cell.length_b   1.000
_cell.length_c   1.000
_cell.angle_alpha   90.00
_cell.angle_beta   90.00
_cell.angle_gamma   90.00
#
_symmetry.space_group_name_H-M   'P 1'
#
loop_
_entity.id
_entity.type
_entity.pdbx_description
1 polymer ?
#
loop_
_entity_poly.entity_id
_entity_poly.type
_entity_poly.pdbx_seq_one_letter_code
_entity_poly.pdbx_strand_id
1 'polypeptide(L)'
;MCFPVEGNMNNPLALCLLTGLCFGSWPVVARWSGFPGSWIAVAVAACTLVVVGFTFNLQEGQATGRGVLIVLAAGTLNGLGMIMFGKLLGTPGLDASKYIPIVYGMLPAVSMVGMLVVFRDPAYATKFIGLALVCAGVWLINR
;
A
#
# COMPACT_ATOMS: atom_id res chain seq x y z
N MET A 1 6.49 -21.63 -13.39
CA MET A 1 7.00 -22.35 -12.21
C MET A 1 5.89 -22.34 -11.17
N CYS A 2 5.30 -23.50 -10.90
CA CYS A 2 4.38 -23.66 -9.78
C CYS A 2 5.22 -23.79 -8.51
N PHE A 3 5.01 -22.90 -7.54
CA PHE A 3 5.59 -23.06 -6.21
C PHE A 3 4.64 -23.95 -5.39
N PRO A 4 5.06 -25.13 -4.94
CA PRO A 4 4.28 -25.91 -3.98
C PRO A 4 4.37 -25.21 -2.61
N VAL A 5 3.22 -24.97 -1.99
CA VAL A 5 3.13 -24.40 -0.63
C VAL A 5 2.60 -25.49 0.29
N GLU A 6 3.50 -26.17 0.99
CA GLU A 6 3.15 -26.99 2.15
C GLU A 6 3.81 -26.37 3.38
N GLY A 7 3.00 -25.77 4.25
CA GLY A 7 3.43 -25.14 5.49
C GLY A 7 2.61 -23.89 5.85
N ASN A 8 1.87 -23.96 6.95
CA ASN A 8 0.69 -23.17 7.32
C ASN A 8 0.91 -21.66 7.68
N MET A 9 1.85 -20.96 7.04
CA MET A 9 2.04 -19.49 7.18
C MET A 9 2.37 -18.76 5.87
N ASN A 10 2.48 -19.45 4.74
CA ASN A 10 2.76 -18.85 3.41
C ASN A 10 1.53 -18.81 2.50
N ASN A 11 0.31 -18.86 3.06
CA ASN A 11 -0.89 -18.72 2.25
C ASN A 11 -0.97 -17.28 1.71
N PRO A 12 -0.91 -17.06 0.38
CA PRO A 12 -0.89 -15.72 -0.21
C PRO A 12 -2.13 -14.91 0.20
N LEU A 13 -3.28 -15.56 0.39
CA LEU A 13 -4.49 -14.90 0.86
C LEU A 13 -4.35 -14.39 2.30
N ALA A 14 -3.72 -15.15 3.19
CA ALA A 14 -3.46 -14.73 4.56
C ALA A 14 -2.51 -13.52 4.61
N LEU A 15 -1.48 -13.51 3.77
CA LEU A 15 -0.56 -12.37 3.65
C LEU A 15 -1.25 -11.12 3.09
N CYS A 16 -2.13 -11.28 2.09
CA CYS A 16 -2.95 -10.18 1.59
C CYS A 16 -3.89 -9.63 2.67
N LEU A 17 -4.52 -10.50 3.47
CA LEU A 17 -5.39 -10.09 4.57
C LEU A 17 -4.62 -9.34 5.66
N LEU A 18 -3.50 -9.86 6.12
CA LEU A 18 -2.65 -9.20 7.12
C LEU A 18 -2.14 -7.85 6.60
N THR A 19 -1.71 -7.80 5.35
CA THR A 19 -1.30 -6.56 4.70
C THR A 19 -2.46 -5.57 4.66
N GLY A 20 -3.65 -6.01 4.25
CA GLY A 20 -4.87 -5.20 4.24
C GLY A 20 -5.24 -4.67 5.62
N LEU A 21 -5.08 -5.47 6.68
CA LEU A 21 -5.33 -5.05 8.06
C LEU A 21 -4.32 -4.00 8.52
N CYS A 22 -3.02 -4.23 8.31
CA CYS A 22 -1.97 -3.26 8.67
C CYS A 22 -2.15 -1.95 7.89
N PHE A 23 -2.34 -2.03 6.57
CA PHE A 23 -2.53 -0.86 5.72
C PHE A 23 -3.88 -0.17 5.99
N GLY A 24 -4.95 -0.89 6.29
CA GLY A 24 -6.27 -0.31 6.57
C GLY A 24 -6.37 0.36 7.94
N SER A 25 -5.66 -0.15 8.96
CA SER A 25 -5.75 0.33 10.34
C SER A 25 -4.82 1.51 10.65
N TRP A 26 -3.61 1.57 10.06
CA TRP A 26 -2.65 2.63 10.39
C TRP A 26 -3.17 4.07 10.15
N PRO A 27 -3.99 4.40 9.13
CA PRO A 27 -4.50 5.76 8.94
C PRO A 27 -5.44 6.17 10.08
N VAL A 28 -6.17 5.21 10.65
CA VAL A 28 -7.04 5.42 11.81
C VAL A 28 -6.20 5.77 13.03
N VAL A 29 -5.14 4.98 13.30
CA VAL A 29 -4.18 5.25 14.38
C VAL A 29 -3.47 6.59 14.17
N ALA A 30 -3.04 6.88 12.94
CA ALA A 30 -2.37 8.12 12.59
C ALA A 30 -3.27 9.34 12.80
N ARG A 31 -4.54 9.28 12.37
CA ARG A 31 -5.51 10.36 12.63
C ARG A 31 -5.81 10.50 14.13
N TRP A 32 -5.96 9.38 14.84
CA TRP A 32 -6.21 9.39 16.29
C TRP A 32 -5.07 10.01 17.09
N SER A 33 -3.82 9.90 16.60
CA SER A 33 -2.64 10.48 17.24
C SER A 33 -2.65 12.02 17.29
N GLY A 34 -3.42 12.70 16.42
CA GLY A 34 -3.45 14.15 16.33
C GLY A 34 -2.16 14.79 15.80
N PHE A 35 -1.17 14.01 15.38
CA PHE A 35 0.07 14.54 14.83
C PHE A 35 -0.13 15.12 13.44
N PRO A 36 0.62 16.19 13.09
CA PRO A 36 0.65 16.70 11.72
C PRO A 36 1.22 15.65 10.75
N GLY A 37 0.73 15.68 9.50
CA GLY A 37 1.04 14.67 8.48
C GLY A 37 2.52 14.44 8.18
N SER A 38 3.36 15.48 8.26
CA SER A 38 4.81 15.36 8.08
C SER A 38 5.46 14.51 9.17
N TRP A 39 5.03 14.67 10.43
CA TRP A 39 5.54 13.89 11.56
C TRP A 39 5.07 12.44 11.51
N ILE A 40 3.86 12.18 11.01
CA ILE A 40 3.38 10.82 10.73
C ILE A 40 4.31 10.14 9.71
N ALA A 41 4.67 10.82 8.61
CA ALA A 41 5.58 10.27 7.61
C ALA A 41 6.96 9.95 8.19
N VAL A 42 7.51 10.83 9.03
CA VAL A 42 8.80 10.62 9.73
C VAL A 42 8.72 9.42 10.69
N ALA A 43 7.67 9.33 11.50
CA ALA A 43 7.47 8.23 12.44
C ALA A 43 7.35 6.89 11.72
N VAL A 44 6.57 6.83 10.63
CA VAL A 44 6.42 5.62 9.80
C VAL A 44 7.76 5.23 9.18
N ALA A 45 8.53 6.18 8.65
CA ALA A 45 9.86 5.90 8.09
C ALA A 45 10.81 5.32 9.16
N ALA A 46 10.85 5.92 10.35
CA ALA A 46 11.69 5.46 11.45
C ALA A 46 11.29 4.05 11.92
N CYS A 47 10.01 3.81 12.17
CA CYS A 47 9.51 2.48 12.57
C CYS A 47 9.77 1.44 11.47
N THR A 48 9.59 1.79 10.20
CA THR A 48 9.86 0.87 9.08
C THR A 48 11.34 0.47 9.07
N LEU A 49 12.25 1.42 9.27
CA LEU A 49 13.69 1.14 9.33
C LEU A 49 14.05 0.20 10.48
N VAL A 50 13.43 0.38 11.66
CA VAL A 50 13.60 -0.51 12.81
C VAL A 50 13.11 -1.93 12.49
N VAL A 51 11.90 -2.07 11.95
CA VAL A 51 11.32 -3.38 11.58
C VAL A 51 12.16 -4.08 10.51
N VAL A 52 12.62 -3.34 9.50
CA VAL A 52 13.51 -3.88 8.46
C VAL A 52 14.85 -4.31 9.05
N GLY A 53 15.41 -3.55 10.00
CA GLY A 53 16.63 -3.92 10.71
C GLY A 53 16.54 -5.27 11.44
N PHE A 54 15.42 -5.54 12.10
CA PHE A 54 15.17 -6.84 12.77
C PHE A 54 14.94 -7.99 11.79
N THR A 55 14.45 -7.70 10.59
CA THR A 55 14.10 -8.72 9.58
C THR A 55 15.18 -8.88 8.51
N PHE A 56 16.28 -8.11 8.57
CA PHE A 56 17.32 -8.10 7.55
C PHE A 56 17.95 -9.48 7.29
N ASN A 57 18.14 -10.28 8.34
CA ASN A 57 18.71 -11.63 8.25
C ASN A 57 17.73 -12.69 7.71
N LEU A 58 16.46 -12.32 7.46
CA LEU A 58 15.42 -13.23 6.96
C LEU A 58 15.23 -13.11 5.43
N GLN A 59 16.02 -12.28 4.74
CA GLN A 59 15.87 -12.03 3.32
C GLN A 59 16.73 -12.96 2.45
N GLU A 60 16.13 -13.50 1.40
CA GLU A 60 16.83 -14.22 0.33
C GLU A 60 17.11 -13.28 -0.85
N GLY A 61 18.37 -13.20 -1.30
CA GLY A 61 18.78 -12.49 -2.51
C GLY A 61 19.80 -11.36 -2.30
N GLN A 62 20.66 -11.13 -3.30
CA GLN A 62 21.64 -10.05 -3.28
C GLN A 62 21.07 -8.77 -3.91
N ALA A 63 21.31 -7.63 -3.25
CA ALA A 63 20.98 -6.33 -3.81
C ALA A 63 21.84 -6.03 -5.05
N THR A 64 21.19 -5.63 -6.15
CA THR A 64 21.88 -5.14 -7.35
C THR A 64 21.88 -3.61 -7.36
N GLY A 65 22.94 -2.98 -7.87
CA GLY A 65 23.02 -1.51 -7.92
C GLY A 65 21.85 -0.86 -8.68
N ARG A 66 21.40 -1.49 -9.77
CA ARG A 66 20.19 -1.06 -10.50
C ARG A 66 18.92 -1.25 -9.68
N GLY A 67 18.79 -2.38 -8.98
CA GLY A 67 17.65 -2.65 -8.10
C GLY A 67 17.54 -1.61 -6.98
N VAL A 68 18.66 -1.23 -6.38
CA VAL A 68 18.72 -0.18 -5.34
C VAL A 68 18.18 1.15 -5.86
N LEU A 69 18.58 1.59 -7.06
CA LEU A 69 18.09 2.84 -7.64
C LEU A 69 16.57 2.82 -7.91
N ILE A 70 16.03 1.69 -8.39
CA ILE A 70 14.59 1.54 -8.64
C ILE A 70 13.82 1.56 -7.31
N VAL A 71 14.32 0.87 -6.29
CA VAL A 71 13.70 0.83 -4.96
C VAL A 71 13.79 2.20 -4.27
N LEU A 72 14.88 2.94 -4.45
CA LEU A 72 14.99 4.32 -3.96
C LEU A 72 13.94 5.23 -4.61
N ALA A 73 13.75 5.15 -5.92
CA ALA A 73 12.71 5.90 -6.62
C ALA A 73 11.30 5.53 -6.11
N ALA A 74 11.03 4.23 -5.91
CA ALA A 74 9.78 3.76 -5.32
C ALA A 74 9.58 4.29 -3.89
N GLY A 75 10.64 4.31 -3.08
CA GLY A 75 10.65 4.89 -1.74
C GLY A 75 10.34 6.39 -1.73
N THR A 76 10.89 7.14 -2.68
CA THR A 76 10.58 8.57 -2.87
C THR A 76 9.11 8.78 -3.22
N LEU A 77 8.56 7.99 -4.16
CA LEU A 77 7.14 8.05 -4.52
C LEU A 77 6.24 7.73 -3.32
N ASN A 78 6.60 6.71 -2.53
CA ASN A 78 5.89 6.37 -1.30
C ASN A 78 5.95 7.50 -0.28
N GLY A 79 7.12 8.12 -0.07
CA GLY A 79 7.29 9.26 0.84
C GLY A 79 6.43 10.47 0.43
N LEU A 80 6.39 10.81 -0.86
CA LEU A 80 5.51 11.85 -1.39
C LEU A 80 4.03 11.52 -1.17
N GLY A 81 3.65 10.27 -1.43
CA GLY A 81 2.30 9.74 -1.15
C GLY A 81 1.91 9.90 0.31
N MET A 82 2.81 9.54 1.24
CA MET A 82 2.61 9.67 2.68
C MET A 82 2.43 11.13 3.12
N ILE A 83 3.18 12.08 2.54
CA ILE A 83 3.01 13.50 2.83
C ILE A 83 1.64 13.99 2.35
N MET A 84 1.23 13.64 1.13
CA MET A 84 -0.07 14.02 0.58
C MET A 84 -1.22 13.40 1.40
N PHE A 85 -1.09 12.13 1.77
CA PHE A 85 -2.07 11.43 2.58
C PHE A 85 -2.13 11.96 4.02
N GLY A 86 -0.99 12.29 4.62
CA GLY A 86 -0.92 12.93 5.93
C GLY A 86 -1.60 14.31 5.95
N LYS A 87 -1.48 15.09 4.86
CA LYS A 87 -2.23 16.34 4.70
C LYS A 87 -3.75 16.10 4.63
N LEU A 88 -4.18 15.08 3.87
CA LEU A 88 -5.59 14.64 3.84
C LEU A 88 -6.09 14.26 5.24
N LEU A 89 -5.31 13.46 6.00
CA LEU A 89 -5.66 13.05 7.36
C LEU A 89 -5.77 14.22 8.33
N GLY A 90 -4.98 15.28 8.14
CA GLY A 90 -5.01 16.49 8.98
C GLY A 90 -5.99 17.57 8.53
N THR A 91 -6.70 17.38 7.42
CA THR A 91 -7.61 18.42 6.88
C THR A 91 -8.89 18.49 7.74
N PRO A 92 -9.19 19.65 8.35
CA PRO A 92 -10.43 19.83 9.13
C PRO A 92 -11.65 19.73 8.23
N GLY A 93 -12.74 19.15 8.75
CA GLY A 93 -14.02 19.07 8.04
C GLY A 93 -14.09 18.00 6.93
N LEU A 94 -13.01 17.25 6.69
CA LEU A 94 -13.06 16.05 5.85
C LEU A 94 -13.34 14.80 6.70
N ASP A 95 -14.38 14.06 6.30
CA ASP A 95 -14.74 12.78 6.89
C ASP A 95 -13.72 11.71 6.51
N ALA A 96 -12.96 11.23 7.50
CA ALA A 96 -12.00 10.15 7.34
C ALA A 96 -12.61 8.87 6.76
N SER A 97 -13.87 8.61 7.11
CA SER A 97 -14.65 7.49 6.57
C SER A 97 -14.90 7.57 5.07
N LYS A 98 -14.76 8.75 4.44
CA LYS A 98 -14.95 8.93 2.99
C LYS A 98 -13.63 8.84 2.22
N TYR A 99 -12.64 9.66 2.57
CA TYR A 99 -11.43 9.74 1.75
C TYR A 99 -10.45 8.57 1.97
N ILE A 100 -10.44 7.93 3.15
CA ILE A 100 -9.59 6.76 3.39
C ILE A 100 -10.00 5.63 2.42
N PRO A 101 -11.27 5.19 2.35
CA PRO A 101 -11.68 4.18 1.37
C PRO A 101 -11.45 4.59 -0.09
N ILE A 102 -11.63 5.87 -0.44
CA ILE A 102 -11.35 6.37 -1.80
C ILE A 102 -9.89 6.13 -2.17
N VAL A 103 -8.94 6.51 -1.29
CA VAL A 103 -7.51 6.29 -1.53
C VAL A 103 -7.20 4.80 -1.67
N TYR A 104 -7.70 3.96 -0.77
CA TYR A 104 -7.46 2.52 -0.82
C TYR A 104 -8.11 1.84 -2.03
N GLY A 105 -9.23 2.36 -2.53
CA GLY A 105 -9.84 1.87 -3.77
C GLY A 105 -9.10 2.31 -5.04
N MET A 106 -8.40 3.45 -5.01
CA MET A 106 -7.56 3.91 -6.12
C MET A 106 -6.23 3.13 -6.23
N LEU A 107 -5.68 2.65 -5.11
CA LEU A 107 -4.44 1.86 -5.10
C LEU A 107 -4.47 0.63 -6.03
N PRO A 108 -5.47 -0.27 -6.00
CA PRO A 108 -5.53 -1.41 -6.91
C PRO A 108 -5.70 -0.98 -8.37
N ALA A 109 -6.39 0.14 -8.65
CA ALA A 109 -6.52 0.69 -9.99
C ALA A 109 -5.16 1.06 -10.59
N VAL A 110 -4.41 1.91 -9.86
CA VAL A 110 -3.09 2.36 -10.28
C VAL A 110 -2.10 1.20 -10.36
N SER A 111 -2.14 0.29 -9.37
CA SER A 111 -1.25 -0.88 -9.33
C SER A 111 -1.53 -1.84 -10.49
N MET A 112 -2.80 -2.12 -10.79
CA MET A 112 -3.17 -2.99 -11.91
C MET A 112 -2.69 -2.41 -13.25
N VAL A 113 -2.92 -1.11 -13.48
CA VAL A 113 -2.43 -0.44 -14.71
C VAL A 113 -0.91 -0.50 -14.78
N GLY A 114 -0.21 -0.23 -13.68
CA GLY A 114 1.25 -0.34 -13.60
C GLY A 114 1.75 -1.74 -13.94
N MET A 115 1.11 -2.79 -13.40
CA MET A 115 1.46 -4.18 -13.70
C MET A 115 1.23 -4.55 -15.16
N LEU A 116 0.10 -4.12 -15.75
CA LEU A 116 -0.21 -4.35 -17.17
C LEU A 116 0.84 -3.68 -18.09
N VAL A 117 1.24 -2.45 -17.79
CA VAL A 117 2.16 -1.67 -18.65
C VAL A 117 3.61 -2.11 -18.47
N VAL A 118 4.08 -2.24 -17.23
CA VAL A 118 5.51 -2.47 -16.93
C VAL A 118 5.88 -3.94 -17.04
N PHE A 119 5.04 -4.83 -16.52
CA PHE A 119 5.31 -6.26 -16.47
C PHE A 119 4.64 -7.04 -17.60
N ARG A 120 3.90 -6.35 -18.50
CA ARG A 120 3.14 -6.96 -19.61
C ARG A 120 2.22 -8.08 -19.15
N ASP A 121 1.65 -7.87 -17.98
CA ASP A 121 0.78 -8.84 -17.33
C ASP A 121 -0.47 -9.10 -18.20
N PRO A 122 -0.97 -10.34 -18.32
CA PRO A 122 -2.10 -10.64 -19.19
C PRO A 122 -3.37 -9.89 -18.75
N ALA A 123 -4.00 -9.22 -19.73
CA ALA A 123 -5.20 -8.42 -19.57
C ALA A 123 -6.46 -9.30 -19.68
N TYR A 124 -6.90 -9.87 -18.56
CA TYR A 124 -8.13 -10.64 -18.49
C TYR A 124 -9.34 -9.74 -18.21
N ALA A 125 -10.49 -10.05 -18.84
CA ALA A 125 -11.75 -9.32 -18.62
C ALA A 125 -12.15 -9.27 -17.12
N THR A 126 -11.84 -10.31 -16.36
CA THR A 126 -12.11 -10.40 -14.92
C THR A 126 -11.37 -9.34 -14.10
N LYS A 127 -10.14 -8.95 -14.49
CA LYS A 127 -9.39 -7.87 -13.83
C LYS A 127 -10.10 -6.51 -13.99
N PHE A 128 -10.65 -6.25 -15.18
CA PHE A 128 -11.40 -5.01 -15.46
C PHE A 128 -12.76 -4.97 -14.77
N ILE A 129 -13.47 -6.11 -14.68
CA ILE A 129 -14.70 -6.21 -13.89
C ILE A 129 -14.42 -5.93 -12.42
N GLY A 130 -13.36 -6.54 -11.86
CA GLY A 130 -12.92 -6.27 -10.49
C GLY A 130 -12.62 -4.80 -10.26
N LEU A 131 -11.90 -4.15 -11.18
CA LEU A 131 -11.64 -2.72 -11.12
C LEU A 131 -12.92 -1.88 -11.15
N ALA A 132 -13.86 -2.19 -12.05
CA ALA A 132 -15.14 -1.49 -12.14
C ALA A 132 -15.95 -1.59 -10.83
N LEU A 133 -15.93 -2.77 -10.19
CA LEU A 133 -16.57 -2.99 -8.88
C LEU A 133 -15.90 -2.18 -7.77
N VAL A 134 -14.57 -2.07 -7.77
CA VAL A 134 -13.85 -1.20 -6.82
C VAL A 134 -14.25 0.26 -7.02
N CYS A 135 -14.27 0.75 -8.27
CA CYS A 135 -14.70 2.12 -8.57
C CYS A 135 -16.16 2.38 -8.15
N ALA A 136 -17.06 1.42 -8.40
CA ALA A 136 -18.45 1.51 -7.97
C ALA A 136 -18.59 1.55 -6.44
N GLY A 137 -17.83 0.71 -5.72
CA GLY A 137 -17.79 0.72 -4.26
C GLY A 137 -17.27 2.04 -3.69
N VAL A 138 -16.19 2.57 -4.27
CA VAL A 138 -15.66 3.90 -3.91
C VAL A 138 -16.69 5.00 -4.15
N TRP A 139 -17.39 4.97 -5.28
CA TRP A 139 -18.44 5.94 -5.60
C TRP A 139 -19.61 5.87 -4.60
N LEU A 140 -20.03 4.67 -4.20
CA LEU A 140 -21.09 4.47 -3.21
C LEU A 140 -20.68 4.98 -1.82
N ILE A 141 -19.44 4.75 -1.38
CA ILE A 141 -18.93 5.22 -0.08
C ILE A 141 -18.84 6.74 -0.04
N ASN A 142 -18.57 7.38 -1.17
CA ASN A 142 -18.44 8.83 -1.24
C ASN A 142 -19.79 9.59 -1.20
N ARG A 143 -20.92 8.90 -1.43
CA ARG A 143 -22.26 9.51 -1.48
C ARG A 143 -22.84 9.71 -0.09
#